data_AF-A0AAP6LDH6-F1
#
_entry.id   AF-A0AAP6LDH6-F1
#
_cell.length_a   1.000
_cell.length_b   1.000
_cell.length_c   1.000
_cell.angle_alpha   90.00
_cell.angle_beta   90.00
_cell.angle_gamma   90.00
#
_symmetry.space_group_name_H-M   'P 1'
#
loop_
_entity.id
_entity.type
_entity.pdbx_description
1 polymer ?
#
loop_
_entity_poly.entity_id
_entity_poly.type
_entity_poly.pdbx_seq_one_letter_code
_entity_poly.pdbx_strand_id
1 'polypeptide(L)'
;MSTLRFVPTAALVLLMAACNAPTGEGGTAATPETAAAPAVAAATTPSPTPQEEKGMHKECPGATLHLTALPTKDGDTTRTRLEIEKDGQRRTIETPAELGDYTAVGLACAEDKQGASYFVVQYGELPFGCAFCEWFTLYDADGRQLTHNTPPLRGEADAQSPNNDEYSQLIAKLGITHPEVDYIED
;
A
#
# COMPACT_ATOMS: atom_id res chain seq x y z
N MET A 1 -25.21 -50.63 -2.88
CA MET A 1 -24.38 -51.86 -2.82
C MET A 1 -23.41 -51.85 -4.00
N SER A 2 -22.21 -52.38 -3.78
CA SER A 2 -21.10 -52.63 -4.73
C SER A 2 -20.15 -51.48 -5.04
N THR A 3 -19.16 -51.38 -4.15
CA THR A 3 -17.74 -51.11 -4.36
C THR A 3 -17.14 -51.68 -5.66
N LEU A 4 -16.13 -51.01 -6.21
CA LEU A 4 -14.89 -51.66 -6.64
C LEU A 4 -13.72 -50.66 -6.58
N ARG A 5 -12.68 -51.04 -5.82
CA ARG A 5 -11.33 -50.43 -5.78
C ARG A 5 -10.49 -51.04 -6.91
N PHE A 6 -9.52 -50.31 -7.48
CA PHE A 6 -8.23 -50.87 -7.87
C PHE A 6 -7.17 -49.77 -8.07
N VAL A 7 -6.04 -49.94 -7.39
CA VAL A 7 -4.74 -49.27 -7.61
C VAL A 7 -3.84 -50.30 -8.32
N PRO A 8 -2.86 -49.88 -9.12
CA PRO A 8 -1.52 -50.42 -8.90
C PRO A 8 -0.41 -49.37 -8.89
N THR A 9 0.62 -49.78 -8.16
CA THR A 9 1.87 -49.14 -7.75
C THR A 9 3.01 -49.47 -8.73
N ALA A 10 4.13 -48.76 -8.56
CA ALA A 10 5.52 -49.09 -8.95
C ALA A 10 5.94 -48.80 -10.41
N ALA A 11 7.20 -48.49 -10.75
CA ALA A 11 8.42 -47.97 -10.09
C ALA A 11 9.53 -48.07 -11.17
N LEU A 12 10.45 -47.10 -11.32
CA LEU A 12 11.85 -47.39 -11.73
C LEU A 12 12.82 -46.18 -11.59
N VAL A 13 13.32 -46.00 -10.37
CA VAL A 13 14.73 -46.03 -9.91
C VAL A 13 15.91 -45.81 -10.90
N LEU A 14 16.75 -44.82 -10.53
CA LEU A 14 18.24 -44.66 -10.54
C LEU A 14 19.10 -45.00 -11.79
N LEU A 15 20.10 -44.16 -12.08
CA LEU A 15 21.49 -44.39 -11.60
C LEU A 15 22.47 -43.21 -11.83
N MET A 16 23.40 -43.14 -10.88
CA MET A 16 24.59 -42.28 -10.75
C MET A 16 25.65 -42.50 -11.83
N ALA A 17 26.52 -41.52 -12.06
CA ALA A 17 27.93 -41.78 -12.37
C ALA A 17 28.84 -40.63 -11.92
N ALA A 18 29.79 -40.99 -11.07
CA ALA A 18 30.92 -40.20 -10.61
C ALA A 18 32.02 -40.13 -11.68
N CYS A 19 32.90 -39.13 -11.56
CA CYS A 19 34.24 -39.16 -12.16
C CYS A 19 35.31 -39.06 -11.06
N ASN A 20 36.36 -39.85 -11.28
CA ASN A 20 37.30 -40.42 -10.31
C ASN A 20 38.43 -39.50 -9.83
N ALA A 21 39.01 -39.95 -8.71
CA ALA A 21 40.29 -39.57 -8.09
C ALA A 21 41.54 -39.81 -8.97
N PRO A 22 42.72 -39.44 -8.47
CA PRO A 22 43.58 -40.50 -7.91
C PRO A 22 44.30 -40.14 -6.59
N THR A 23 44.52 -41.17 -5.78
CA THR A 23 45.36 -41.19 -4.56
C THR A 23 46.82 -41.41 -4.94
N GLY A 24 47.73 -40.65 -4.32
CA GLY A 24 49.16 -40.92 -4.30
C GLY A 24 49.74 -40.64 -2.91
N GLU A 25 50.33 -41.65 -2.29
CA GLU A 25 51.05 -41.61 -1.02
C GLU A 25 52.41 -40.89 -1.12
N GLY A 26 52.89 -40.33 0.01
CA GLY A 26 54.32 -40.31 0.34
C GLY A 26 55.04 -38.95 0.36
N GLY A 27 55.56 -38.59 1.54
CA GLY A 27 56.93 -38.09 1.70
C GLY A 27 57.24 -36.60 1.48
N THR A 28 57.51 -35.92 2.61
CA THR A 28 58.61 -34.96 2.86
C THR A 28 59.04 -33.97 1.77
N ALA A 29 58.89 -32.66 2.05
CA ALA A 29 59.96 -31.64 2.15
C ALA A 29 59.51 -30.22 1.73
N ALA A 30 59.81 -29.26 2.63
CA ALA A 30 60.27 -27.88 2.40
C ALA A 30 59.43 -26.85 1.59
N THR A 31 58.99 -25.80 2.32
CA THR A 31 58.92 -24.33 2.07
C THR A 31 59.67 -23.72 0.86
N PRO A 32 59.46 -22.42 0.46
CA PRO A 32 58.55 -21.36 0.95
C PRO A 32 57.89 -20.43 -0.15
N GLU A 33 57.15 -19.43 0.36
CA GLU A 33 57.03 -18.03 -0.14
C GLU A 33 55.95 -17.60 -1.18
N THR A 34 55.11 -16.67 -0.70
CA THR A 34 54.84 -15.32 -1.28
C THR A 34 53.40 -14.97 -1.72
N ALA A 35 52.95 -13.87 -1.08
CA ALA A 35 51.97 -12.86 -1.48
C ALA A 35 50.46 -13.20 -1.46
N ALA A 36 49.81 -12.79 -0.37
CA ALA A 36 48.37 -12.56 -0.33
C ALA A 36 48.03 -11.14 -0.85
N ALA A 37 47.07 -11.07 -1.77
CA ALA A 37 46.52 -9.87 -2.40
C ALA A 37 45.55 -9.10 -1.46
N PRO A 38 45.25 -7.81 -1.72
CA PRO A 38 44.72 -6.88 -0.73
C PRO A 38 43.20 -6.99 -0.52
N ALA A 39 42.76 -6.63 0.69
CA ALA A 39 41.37 -6.51 1.06
C ALA A 39 40.72 -5.30 0.36
N VAL A 40 39.61 -5.54 -0.35
CA VAL A 40 38.80 -4.50 -0.99
C VAL A 40 37.94 -3.84 0.08
N ALA A 41 38.15 -2.55 0.32
CA ALA A 41 37.35 -1.74 1.23
C ALA A 41 35.92 -1.60 0.68
N ALA A 42 34.93 -1.95 1.52
CA ALA A 42 33.52 -1.76 1.22
C ALA A 42 33.19 -0.26 1.20
N ALA A 43 32.85 0.27 0.03
CA ALA A 43 32.32 1.61 -0.12
C ALA A 43 30.93 1.68 0.52
N THR A 44 30.81 2.47 1.58
CA THR A 44 29.52 2.78 2.21
C THR A 44 28.77 3.75 1.31
N THR A 45 27.67 3.31 0.71
CA THR A 45 26.74 4.20 0.02
C THR A 45 26.07 5.12 1.05
N PRO A 46 26.03 6.45 0.84
CA PRO A 46 25.25 7.33 1.71
C PRO A 46 23.76 6.99 1.55
N SER A 47 23.08 6.82 2.69
CA SER A 47 21.62 6.73 2.72
C SER A 47 21.02 8.04 2.20
N PRO A 48 19.97 8.00 1.35
CA PRO A 48 19.34 9.21 0.87
C PRO A 48 18.76 9.97 2.08
N THR A 49 19.05 11.26 2.16
CA THR A 49 18.43 12.18 3.11
C THR A 49 16.91 12.14 2.88
N PRO A 50 16.06 12.10 3.92
CA PRO A 50 14.62 12.19 3.73
C PRO A 50 14.33 13.50 3.00
N GLN A 51 13.79 13.42 1.77
CA GLN A 51 13.11 14.59 1.22
C GLN A 51 11.97 14.89 2.18
N GLU A 52 11.87 16.15 2.59
CA GLU A 52 10.70 16.65 3.32
C GLU A 52 9.50 16.49 2.36
N GLU A 53 8.75 15.39 2.53
CA GLU A 53 7.60 15.08 1.70
C GLU A 53 6.48 16.07 2.07
N LYS A 54 6.10 16.93 1.11
CA LYS A 54 4.93 17.81 1.27
C LYS A 54 3.70 16.93 1.51
N GLY A 55 2.91 17.24 2.53
CA GLY A 55 1.77 16.41 2.91
C GLY A 55 1.13 16.85 4.22
N MET A 56 0.14 16.07 4.65
CA MET A 56 -0.52 16.22 5.94
C MET A 56 -0.62 14.85 6.62
N HIS A 57 -0.85 14.86 7.93
CA HIS A 57 -1.27 13.68 8.66
C HIS A 57 -2.45 14.02 9.57
N LYS A 58 -3.29 13.03 9.84
CA LYS A 58 -4.42 13.14 10.77
C LYS A 58 -4.31 12.03 11.81
N GLU A 59 -4.18 12.43 13.08
CA GLU A 59 -4.25 11.52 14.21
C GLU A 59 -5.72 11.16 14.48
N CYS A 60 -6.03 9.87 14.41
CA CYS A 60 -7.35 9.32 14.72
C CYS A 60 -7.24 8.32 15.90
N PRO A 61 -8.35 7.99 16.58
CA PRO A 61 -8.31 6.97 17.63
C PRO A 61 -7.83 5.62 17.09
N GLY A 62 -6.61 5.22 17.48
CA GLY A 62 -5.99 3.94 17.15
C GLY A 62 -5.18 3.89 15.85
N ALA A 63 -5.08 4.98 15.08
CA ALA A 63 -4.24 5.04 13.87
C ALA A 63 -3.91 6.48 13.46
N THR A 64 -2.85 6.66 12.69
CA THR A 64 -2.53 7.92 12.02
C THR A 64 -2.67 7.75 10.52
N LEU A 65 -3.43 8.63 9.87
CA LEU A 65 -3.52 8.70 8.42
C LEU A 65 -2.47 9.68 7.91
N HIS A 66 -1.78 9.30 6.83
CA HIS A 66 -0.79 10.14 6.15
C HIS A 66 -1.23 10.36 4.72
N LEU A 67 -1.21 11.62 4.29
CA LEU A 67 -1.52 12.02 2.93
C LEU A 67 -0.33 12.80 2.38
N THR A 68 0.42 12.15 1.49
CA THR A 68 1.65 12.69 0.92
C THR A 68 1.41 13.15 -0.51
N ALA A 69 1.77 14.40 -0.83
CA ALA A 69 1.84 14.89 -2.19
C ALA A 69 2.94 14.17 -2.98
N LEU A 70 2.59 13.62 -4.14
CA LEU A 70 3.57 12.99 -5.02
C LEU A 70 4.16 14.04 -5.96
N PRO A 71 5.48 14.24 -5.97
CA PRO A 71 6.12 15.24 -6.80
C PRO A 71 5.93 14.93 -8.28
N THR A 72 5.60 15.94 -9.08
CA THR A 72 5.70 15.88 -10.54
C THR A 72 6.95 16.60 -11.03
N LYS A 73 7.34 16.36 -12.29
CA LYS A 73 8.53 16.97 -12.89
C LYS A 73 8.45 18.49 -12.96
N ASP A 74 7.25 19.04 -12.96
CA ASP A 74 6.97 20.48 -13.14
C ASP A 74 6.74 21.21 -11.80
N GLY A 75 6.80 20.50 -10.67
CA GLY A 75 6.64 21.05 -9.32
C GLY A 75 5.20 21.09 -8.81
N ASP A 76 4.21 21.03 -9.70
CA ASP A 76 2.79 20.94 -9.32
C ASP A 76 2.43 19.54 -8.83
N THR A 77 1.61 19.41 -7.79
CA THR A 77 1.13 18.11 -7.31
C THR A 77 -0.22 17.80 -7.94
N THR A 78 -0.32 16.67 -8.65
CA THR A 78 -1.60 16.19 -9.22
C THR A 78 -2.07 14.89 -8.58
N ARG A 79 -1.23 14.25 -7.76
CA ARG A 79 -1.49 12.96 -7.13
C ARG A 79 -0.98 12.96 -5.70
N THR A 80 -1.67 12.23 -4.85
CA THR A 80 -1.28 11.95 -3.47
C THR A 80 -1.17 10.45 -3.24
N ARG A 81 -0.45 10.08 -2.19
CA ARG A 81 -0.45 8.74 -1.61
C ARG A 81 -1.11 8.80 -0.25
N LEU A 82 -2.12 7.96 -0.05
CA LEU A 82 -2.76 7.74 1.24
C LEU A 82 -2.13 6.53 1.93
N GLU A 83 -1.71 6.70 3.17
CA GLU A 83 -1.19 5.62 4.01
C GLU A 83 -1.88 5.64 5.38
N ILE A 84 -1.98 4.46 6.00
CA ILE A 84 -2.40 4.30 7.38
C ILE A 84 -1.24 3.71 8.18
N GLU A 85 -0.97 4.33 9.31
CA GLU A 85 -0.02 3.87 10.32
C GLU A 85 -0.78 3.36 11.54
N LYS A 86 -0.60 2.08 11.85
CA LYS A 86 -1.26 1.38 12.95
C LYS A 86 -0.38 0.24 13.45
N ASP A 87 -0.32 0.03 14.76
CA ASP A 87 0.48 -1.03 15.40
C ASP A 87 1.96 -1.03 14.98
N GLY A 88 2.52 0.17 14.73
CA GLY A 88 3.90 0.35 14.27
C GLY A 88 4.15 -0.04 12.81
N GLN A 89 3.10 -0.34 12.05
CA GLN A 89 3.18 -0.63 10.61
C GLN A 89 2.50 0.47 9.80
N ARG A 90 3.19 0.92 8.76
CA ARG A 90 2.63 1.83 7.76
C ARG A 90 2.33 1.07 6.47
N ARG A 91 1.13 1.29 5.91
CA ARG A 91 0.71 0.68 4.65
C ARG A 91 -0.09 1.64 3.79
N THR A 92 0.03 1.50 2.49
CA THR A 92 -0.77 2.24 1.51
C THR A 92 -2.23 1.80 1.57
N ILE A 93 -3.14 2.78 1.44
CA ILE A 93 -4.53 2.55 1.08
C ILE A 93 -4.67 2.93 -0.39
N GLU A 94 -5.03 1.96 -1.22
CA GLU A 94 -5.21 2.20 -2.66
C GLU A 94 -6.40 3.13 -2.91
N THR A 95 -6.28 3.95 -3.96
CA THR A 95 -7.40 4.78 -4.43
C THR A 95 -8.51 3.85 -4.95
N PRO A 96 -9.78 4.08 -4.59
CA PRO A 96 -10.92 3.34 -5.14
C PRO A 96 -10.85 3.30 -6.67
N ALA A 97 -11.09 2.13 -7.25
CA ALA A 97 -10.87 1.91 -8.69
C ALA A 97 -11.73 2.84 -9.57
N GLU A 98 -12.95 3.12 -9.12
CA GLU A 98 -13.91 4.03 -9.76
C GLU A 98 -13.47 5.51 -9.68
N LEU A 99 -12.50 5.83 -8.83
CA LEU A 99 -11.93 7.16 -8.65
C LEU A 99 -10.48 7.25 -9.17
N GLY A 100 -10.04 6.34 -10.05
CA GLY A 100 -8.64 6.24 -10.48
C GLY A 100 -8.03 7.54 -11.01
N ASP A 101 -8.84 8.39 -11.65
CA ASP A 101 -8.44 9.71 -12.17
C ASP A 101 -8.35 10.79 -11.07
N TYR A 102 -8.93 10.54 -9.91
CA TYR A 102 -8.92 11.41 -8.73
C TYR A 102 -7.91 10.95 -7.69
N THR A 103 -7.66 11.80 -6.71
CA THR A 103 -6.69 11.54 -5.65
C THR A 103 -7.24 11.95 -4.29
N ALA A 104 -6.69 11.41 -3.20
CA ALA A 104 -7.10 11.81 -1.87
C ALA A 104 -6.64 13.24 -1.61
N VAL A 105 -7.55 14.09 -1.13
CA VAL A 105 -7.30 15.53 -0.91
C VAL A 105 -7.59 15.97 0.52
N GLY A 106 -8.30 15.14 1.28
CA GLY A 106 -8.60 15.46 2.67
C GLY A 106 -8.88 14.23 3.53
N LEU A 107 -8.61 14.38 4.83
CA LEU A 107 -8.69 13.35 5.84
C LEU A 107 -9.58 13.78 7.00
N ALA A 108 -10.39 12.85 7.51
CA ALA A 108 -11.11 13.05 8.75
C ALA A 108 -11.27 11.73 9.53
N CYS A 109 -11.47 11.87 10.83
CA CYS A 109 -11.80 10.77 11.73
C CYS A 109 -13.29 10.84 12.07
N ALA A 110 -13.92 9.69 12.20
CA ALA A 110 -15.31 9.57 12.64
C ALA A 110 -15.44 8.45 13.67
N GLU A 111 -16.46 8.54 14.52
CA GLU A 111 -16.81 7.51 15.50
C GLU A 111 -18.32 7.23 15.39
N ASP A 112 -18.71 5.96 15.41
CA ASP A 112 -20.13 5.59 15.46
C ASP A 112 -20.73 5.74 16.87
N LYS A 113 -22.02 5.46 16.99
CA LYS A 113 -22.73 5.52 18.30
C LYS A 113 -22.25 4.49 19.33
N GLN A 114 -21.46 3.50 18.92
CA GLN A 114 -20.93 2.45 19.77
C GLN A 114 -19.45 2.69 20.15
N GLY A 115 -18.82 3.73 19.61
CA GLY A 115 -17.41 4.03 19.85
C GLY A 115 -16.45 3.40 18.86
N ALA A 116 -16.92 2.84 17.74
CA ALA A 116 -16.04 2.28 16.72
C ALA A 116 -15.47 3.40 15.83
N SER A 117 -14.15 3.37 15.61
CA SER A 117 -13.44 4.33 14.77
C SER A 117 -13.60 4.05 13.29
N TYR A 118 -13.74 5.12 12.51
CA TYR A 118 -13.77 5.13 11.07
C TYR A 118 -12.90 6.26 10.52
N PHE A 119 -12.49 6.12 9.27
CA PHE A 119 -11.79 7.16 8.53
C PHE A 119 -12.68 7.62 7.38
N VAL A 120 -12.78 8.94 7.20
CA VAL A 120 -13.42 9.54 6.05
C VAL A 120 -12.31 10.15 5.19
N VAL A 121 -12.22 9.71 3.94
CA VAL A 121 -11.28 10.25 2.98
C VAL A 121 -12.07 10.97 1.90
N GLN A 122 -11.69 12.22 1.65
CA GLN A 122 -12.20 12.98 0.53
C GLN A 122 -11.29 12.80 -0.68
N TYR A 123 -11.87 12.49 -1.83
CA TYR A 123 -11.21 12.44 -3.11
C TYR A 123 -11.61 13.62 -4.00
N GLY A 124 -10.68 14.05 -4.85
CA GLY A 124 -10.84 15.18 -5.76
C GLY A 124 -9.65 15.33 -6.72
N GLU A 125 -9.53 16.52 -7.30
CA GLU A 125 -8.46 16.91 -8.22
C GLU A 125 -7.54 17.95 -7.54
N LEU A 126 -6.24 17.92 -7.88
CA LEU A 126 -5.25 18.92 -7.47
C LEU A 126 -4.57 19.55 -8.71
N PRO A 127 -4.10 20.81 -8.65
CA PRO A 127 -4.33 21.82 -7.60
C PRO A 127 -5.64 22.59 -7.79
N PHE A 128 -6.34 22.39 -8.91
CA PHE A 128 -7.49 23.18 -9.30
C PHE A 128 -8.79 22.63 -8.70
N GLY A 129 -9.42 23.41 -7.82
CA GLY A 129 -10.71 23.07 -7.22
C GLY A 129 -11.90 23.21 -8.19
N CYS A 130 -12.62 22.10 -8.36
CA CYS A 130 -14.08 21.99 -8.30
C CYS A 130 -14.95 22.46 -9.47
N ALA A 131 -14.94 21.68 -10.55
CA ALA A 131 -16.18 21.42 -11.30
C ALA A 131 -17.01 20.28 -10.65
N PHE A 132 -16.34 19.22 -10.17
CA PHE A 132 -16.92 18.12 -9.38
C PHE A 132 -15.90 17.69 -8.32
N CYS A 133 -16.08 18.11 -7.07
CA CYS A 133 -15.24 17.73 -5.94
C CYS A 133 -16.10 17.10 -4.86
N GLU A 134 -15.49 16.30 -3.98
CA GLU A 134 -16.09 15.76 -2.74
C GLU A 134 -16.67 14.36 -2.88
N TRP A 135 -15.93 13.42 -3.48
CA TRP A 135 -16.23 12.01 -3.24
C TRP A 135 -15.77 11.63 -1.84
N PHE A 136 -16.68 11.16 -1.02
CA PHE A 136 -16.36 10.67 0.32
C PHE A 136 -16.39 9.15 0.33
N THR A 137 -15.31 8.58 0.84
CA THR A 137 -15.19 7.15 1.07
C THR A 137 -14.99 6.90 2.56
N LEU A 138 -15.83 6.03 3.12
CA LEU A 138 -15.69 5.56 4.50
C LEU A 138 -14.79 4.32 4.52
N TYR A 139 -13.83 4.31 5.43
CA TYR A 139 -12.98 3.16 5.73
C TYR A 139 -13.17 2.74 7.19
N ASP A 140 -13.02 1.45 7.48
CA ASP A 140 -12.96 0.98 8.87
C ASP A 140 -11.61 1.31 9.53
N ALA A 141 -11.47 0.99 10.81
CA ALA A 141 -10.25 1.18 11.60
C ALA A 141 -9.03 0.40 11.07
N ASP A 142 -9.23 -0.50 10.10
CA ASP A 142 -8.18 -1.22 9.37
C ASP A 142 -8.06 -0.71 7.94
N GLY A 143 -8.49 0.51 7.65
CA GLY A 143 -8.30 1.14 6.34
C GLY A 143 -8.92 0.34 5.19
N ARG A 144 -9.91 -0.52 5.47
CA ARG A 144 -10.64 -1.24 4.43
C ARG A 144 -11.83 -0.39 4.00
N GLN A 145 -11.95 -0.21 2.69
CA GLN A 145 -13.05 0.53 2.07
C GLN A 145 -14.40 -0.10 2.43
N LEU A 146 -15.34 0.73 2.88
CA LEU A 146 -16.70 0.34 3.25
C LEU A 146 -17.77 0.87 2.30
N THR A 147 -17.47 1.92 1.55
CA THR A 147 -18.40 2.59 0.64
C THR A 147 -17.75 2.79 -0.71
N HIS A 148 -18.55 2.88 -1.76
CA HIS A 148 -18.09 3.05 -3.12
C HIS A 148 -18.79 4.24 -3.76
N ASN A 149 -18.14 4.83 -4.75
CA ASN A 149 -18.68 5.92 -5.54
C ASN A 149 -19.01 5.38 -6.93
N THR A 150 -19.83 4.33 -7.06
CA THR A 150 -20.09 3.67 -8.35
C THR A 150 -21.54 3.94 -8.83
N PRO A 151 -21.75 4.58 -9.99
CA PRO A 151 -20.75 5.29 -10.81
C PRO A 151 -20.20 6.53 -10.06
N PRO A 152 -19.02 7.06 -10.43
CA PRO A 152 -18.42 8.20 -9.71
C PRO A 152 -19.31 9.43 -9.79
N LEU A 153 -19.97 9.67 -10.91
CA LEU A 153 -20.87 10.79 -11.08
C LEU A 153 -22.33 10.31 -11.16
N ARG A 154 -23.23 11.10 -10.56
CA ARG A 154 -24.69 11.00 -10.76
C ARG A 154 -25.18 12.13 -11.63
N GLY A 155 -26.30 11.94 -12.31
CA GLY A 155 -26.86 12.93 -13.22
C GLY A 155 -26.23 12.87 -14.60
N GLU A 156 -26.63 13.80 -15.46
CA GLU A 156 -26.27 13.81 -16.88
C GLU A 156 -25.74 15.20 -17.26
N ALA A 157 -24.74 15.24 -18.14
CA ALA A 157 -24.13 16.48 -18.65
C ALA A 157 -23.82 17.49 -17.53
N ASP A 158 -24.33 18.73 -17.65
CA ASP A 158 -24.03 19.83 -16.72
C ASP A 158 -24.68 19.66 -15.33
N ALA A 159 -25.54 18.65 -15.14
CA ALA A 159 -26.16 18.34 -13.85
C ALA A 159 -25.43 17.21 -13.10
N GLN A 160 -24.21 16.87 -13.51
CA GLN A 160 -23.42 15.85 -12.84
C GLN A 160 -23.06 16.27 -11.41
N SER A 161 -22.86 15.29 -10.53
CA SER A 161 -22.40 15.52 -9.16
C SER A 161 -21.69 14.27 -8.62
N PRO A 162 -20.77 14.41 -7.66
CA PRO A 162 -20.17 13.27 -6.97
C PRO A 162 -21.23 12.33 -6.39
N ASN A 163 -21.03 11.03 -6.61
CA ASN A 163 -21.90 10.00 -6.07
C ASN A 163 -21.49 9.62 -4.64
N ASN A 164 -22.15 10.20 -3.65
CA ASN A 164 -21.94 9.89 -2.22
C ASN A 164 -23.11 9.12 -1.60
N ASP A 165 -23.90 8.40 -2.39
CA ASP A 165 -25.12 7.76 -1.89
C ASP A 165 -24.83 6.66 -0.87
N GLU A 166 -23.90 5.76 -1.18
CA GLU A 166 -23.52 4.68 -0.25
C GLU A 166 -22.89 5.25 1.02
N TYR A 167 -22.03 6.26 0.88
CA TYR A 167 -21.45 7.01 2.00
C TYR A 167 -22.54 7.59 2.91
N SER A 168 -23.45 8.38 2.35
CA SER A 168 -24.49 9.08 3.10
C SER A 168 -25.42 8.10 3.83
N GLN A 169 -25.77 6.99 3.16
CA GLN A 169 -26.61 5.94 3.75
C GLN A 169 -25.89 5.22 4.89
N LEU A 170 -24.61 4.87 4.71
CA LEU A 170 -23.87 4.12 5.71
C LEU A 170 -23.56 4.96 6.95
N ILE A 171 -23.11 6.22 6.80
CA ILE A 171 -22.84 7.07 7.96
C ILE A 171 -24.13 7.33 8.77
N ALA A 172 -25.27 7.52 8.10
CA ALA A 172 -26.56 7.69 8.77
C ALA A 172 -26.96 6.42 9.54
N LYS A 173 -26.75 5.24 8.96
CA LYS A 173 -27.01 3.94 9.61
C LYS A 173 -26.13 3.72 10.84
N LEU A 174 -24.84 4.08 10.77
CA LEU A 174 -23.90 4.01 11.88
C LEU A 174 -24.15 5.11 12.93
N GLY A 175 -24.90 6.15 12.55
CA GLY A 175 -25.14 7.30 13.42
C GLY A 175 -23.94 8.24 13.51
N ILE A 176 -23.07 8.20 12.50
CA ILE A 176 -21.94 9.11 12.31
C ILE A 176 -22.47 10.41 11.72
N THR A 177 -22.07 11.54 12.31
CA THR A 177 -22.22 12.85 11.65
C THR A 177 -21.05 13.05 10.70
N HIS A 178 -21.30 13.56 9.50
CA HIS A 178 -20.23 13.87 8.55
C HIS A 178 -19.20 14.80 9.24
N PRO A 179 -17.94 14.38 9.36
CA PRO A 179 -16.93 15.14 10.09
C PRO A 179 -16.40 16.30 9.24
N GLU A 180 -15.82 17.30 9.90
CA GLU A 180 -15.00 18.30 9.22
C GLU A 180 -13.74 17.63 8.64
N VAL A 181 -13.39 18.00 7.42
CA VAL A 181 -12.27 17.43 6.66
C VAL A 181 -11.08 18.37 6.69
N ASP A 182 -9.92 17.83 7.08
CA ASP A 182 -8.65 18.53 6.99
C ASP A 182 -8.06 18.29 5.60
N TYR A 183 -7.63 19.35 4.93
CA TYR A 183 -7.11 19.28 3.57
C TYR A 183 -5.59 19.30 3.53
N ILE A 184 -5.03 18.68 2.50
CA ILE A 184 -3.60 18.83 2.21
C ILE A 184 -3.33 20.30 1.84
N GLU A 185 -2.40 20.94 2.55
CA GLU A 185 -1.99 22.31 2.24
C GLU A 185 -0.97 22.35 1.10
N ASP A 186 -1.01 23.44 0.33
CA ASP A 186 -0.09 23.67 -0.79
C ASP A 186 1.28 24.25 -0.37
#